data_AF-A0A0M8Z118-F1
#
_entry.id   AF-A0A0M8Z118-F1
#
_cell.length_a   1.000
_cell.length_b   1.000
_cell.length_c   1.000
_cell.angle_alpha   90.00
_cell.angle_beta   90.00
_cell.angle_gamma   90.00
#
_symmetry.space_group_name_H-M   'P 1'
#
loop_
_entity.id
_entity.type
_entity.pdbx_description
1 polymer ?
#
loop_
_entity_poly.entity_id
_entity_poly.type
_entity_poly.pdbx_seq_one_letter_code
_entity_poly.pdbx_strand_id
1 'polypeptide(L)'
;MSVVLVDVNDEVVTAWRSAFADTPEVGIRRGSLLEVDADAWVSPTNERGRMDGGVDAVVKRYLGAGIQVRVQRAIRDRFGGRLPVGSAVCVPSGAEVPRYLISTPTMRQSSQDVSDTMNVALACAAAFQAVHLQNRAKPGSIRSVALVGMGAQTGQVPAKVCANLMWTGYTLFHDHGFADYDELRAAVLAQLDDIEGAGSARRVRINVPQRPSFRP
;
A
#
# COMPACT_ATOMS: atom_id res chain seq x y z
N MET A 1 -8.70 -12.83 3.48
CA MET A 1 -7.60 -12.58 2.53
C MET A 1 -6.30 -12.73 3.29
N SER A 2 -5.30 -13.43 2.77
CA SER A 2 -3.99 -13.54 3.41
C SER A 2 -3.13 -12.30 3.13
N VAL A 3 -2.49 -11.75 4.16
CA VAL A 3 -1.60 -10.59 4.03
C VAL A 3 -0.21 -10.99 4.53
N VAL A 4 0.80 -10.72 3.72
CA VAL A 4 2.20 -10.97 4.07
C VAL A 4 2.99 -9.67 4.01
N LEU A 5 3.60 -9.28 5.12
CA LEU A 5 4.61 -8.24 5.18
C LEU A 5 6.00 -8.88 5.07
N VAL A 6 6.77 -8.45 4.07
CA VAL A 6 8.09 -9.00 3.77
C VAL A 6 9.07 -7.88 3.49
N ASP A 7 10.22 -7.88 4.16
CA ASP A 7 11.28 -6.93 3.87
C ASP A 7 12.66 -7.55 4.11
N VAL A 8 13.65 -7.08 3.38
CA VAL A 8 15.05 -7.47 3.58
C VAL A 8 15.66 -6.75 4.79
N ASN A 9 15.11 -5.59 5.15
CA ASN A 9 15.52 -4.77 6.29
C ASN A 9 14.96 -5.34 7.61
N ASP A 10 15.87 -5.78 8.48
CA ASP A 10 15.55 -6.38 9.77
C ASP A 10 14.89 -5.39 10.75
N GLU A 11 15.23 -4.10 10.68
CA GLU A 11 14.64 -3.06 11.52
C GLU A 11 13.15 -2.87 11.20
N VAL A 12 12.80 -2.89 9.91
CA VAL A 12 11.41 -2.80 9.44
C VAL A 12 10.62 -4.03 9.89
N VAL A 13 11.20 -5.23 9.72
CA VAL A 13 10.57 -6.50 10.15
C VAL A 13 10.34 -6.51 11.65
N THR A 14 11.32 -6.06 12.44
CA THR A 14 11.22 -5.96 13.90
C THR A 14 10.16 -4.94 14.32
N ALA A 15 10.10 -3.78 13.65
CA ALA A 15 9.09 -2.77 13.89
C ALA A 15 7.67 -3.29 13.58
N TRP A 16 7.48 -4.04 12.48
CA TRP A 16 6.19 -4.65 12.17
C TRP A 16 5.75 -5.66 13.22
N ARG A 17 6.66 -6.53 13.69
CA ARG A 17 6.32 -7.50 14.76
C ARG A 17 5.79 -6.81 16.01
N SER A 18 6.28 -5.61 16.30
CA SER A 18 5.79 -4.81 17.42
C SER A 18 4.45 -4.14 17.10
N ALA A 19 4.31 -3.53 15.91
CA ALA A 19 3.11 -2.77 15.53
C ALA A 19 1.88 -3.67 15.28
N PHE A 20 2.08 -4.89 14.78
CA PHE A 20 1.06 -5.88 14.45
C PHE A 20 0.99 -7.03 15.47
N ALA A 21 1.51 -6.84 16.69
CA ALA A 21 1.56 -7.89 17.71
C ALA A 21 0.17 -8.47 18.08
N ASP A 22 -0.89 -7.67 17.91
CA ASP A 22 -2.30 -8.01 18.13
C ASP A 22 -3.06 -8.37 16.84
N THR A 23 -2.34 -8.59 15.74
CA THR A 23 -2.89 -8.89 14.40
C THR A 23 -2.29 -10.19 13.84
N PRO A 24 -2.53 -11.35 14.48
CA PRO A 24 -1.84 -12.61 14.17
C PRO A 24 -2.12 -13.16 12.77
N GLU A 25 -3.17 -12.69 12.10
CA GLU A 25 -3.50 -13.06 10.72
C GLU A 25 -2.57 -12.46 9.67
N VAL A 26 -1.78 -11.44 10.03
CA VAL A 26 -0.77 -10.83 9.16
C VAL A 26 0.54 -11.61 9.29
N GLY A 27 0.93 -12.29 8.21
CA GLY A 27 2.22 -12.98 8.16
C GLY A 27 3.36 -11.99 8.05
N ILE A 28 4.36 -12.07 8.94
CA ILE A 28 5.53 -11.19 8.92
C ILE A 28 6.80 -12.03 8.75
N ARG A 29 7.58 -11.75 7.71
CA ARG A 29 8.84 -12.47 7.43
C ARG A 29 9.93 -11.53 6.94
N ARG A 30 11.18 -11.88 7.26
CA ARG A 30 12.34 -11.28 6.63
C ARG A 30 12.64 -12.02 5.33
N GLY A 31 12.88 -11.29 4.25
CA GLY A 31 13.17 -11.87 2.94
C GLY A 31 12.87 -10.94 1.78
N SER A 32 12.96 -11.46 0.56
CA SER A 32 12.62 -10.69 -0.64
C SER A 32 11.13 -10.82 -0.98
N LEU A 33 10.54 -9.75 -1.52
CA LEU A 33 9.20 -9.79 -2.10
C LEU A 33 9.09 -10.88 -3.19
N LEU A 34 10.19 -11.12 -3.92
CA LEU A 34 10.25 -12.12 -4.99
C LEU A 34 10.09 -13.57 -4.51
N GLU A 35 10.25 -13.82 -3.22
CA GLU A 35 10.17 -15.14 -2.60
C GLU A 35 8.78 -15.40 -1.98
N VAL A 36 7.83 -14.48 -2.17
CA VAL A 36 6.48 -14.60 -1.62
C VAL A 36 5.51 -15.02 -2.69
N ASP A 37 4.96 -16.23 -2.53
CA ASP A 37 3.84 -16.71 -3.32
C ASP A 37 2.56 -16.01 -2.87
N ALA A 38 2.16 -15.00 -3.63
CA ALA A 38 0.94 -14.25 -3.41
C ALA A 38 0.27 -13.89 -4.75
N ASP A 39 -1.06 -13.80 -4.74
CA ASP A 39 -1.82 -13.46 -5.94
C ASP A 39 -1.51 -12.03 -6.42
N ALA A 40 -1.18 -11.13 -5.50
CA ALA A 40 -0.77 -9.77 -5.79
C ALA A 40 0.47 -9.35 -4.97
N TRP A 41 1.37 -8.63 -5.61
CA TRP A 41 2.43 -7.88 -4.93
C TRP A 41 2.10 -6.39 -4.92
N VAL A 42 2.44 -5.71 -3.83
CA VAL A 42 2.35 -4.25 -3.72
C VAL A 42 3.74 -3.66 -3.83
N SER A 43 3.89 -2.72 -4.77
CA SER A 43 5.14 -2.03 -5.00
C SER A 43 4.96 -0.52 -4.79
N PRO A 44 5.62 0.07 -3.78
CA PRO A 44 5.61 1.52 -3.57
C PRO A 44 6.39 2.23 -4.67
N THR A 45 5.76 3.23 -5.27
CA THR A 45 6.30 3.96 -6.44
C THR A 45 6.23 5.49 -6.26
N ASN A 46 6.52 6.24 -7.33
CA ASN A 46 6.27 7.68 -7.44
C ASN A 46 5.02 7.96 -8.28
N GLU A 47 4.58 9.22 -8.34
CA GLU A 47 3.35 9.61 -9.07
C GLU A 47 3.38 9.25 -10.57
N ARG A 48 4.55 9.04 -11.16
CA ARG A 48 4.71 8.69 -12.59
C ARG A 48 4.82 7.18 -12.82
N GLY A 49 4.75 6.36 -11.78
CA GLY A 49 4.90 4.90 -11.87
C GLY A 49 6.26 4.48 -12.45
N ARG A 50 7.33 5.25 -12.21
CA ARG A 50 8.67 4.88 -12.63
C ARG A 50 9.26 3.88 -11.65
N MET A 51 9.66 2.72 -12.17
CA MET A 51 10.13 1.61 -11.35
C MET A 51 11.66 1.49 -11.43
N ASP A 52 12.37 2.57 -11.08
CA ASP A 52 13.81 2.71 -11.34
C ASP A 52 14.69 2.52 -10.09
N GLY A 53 14.10 2.39 -8.90
CA GLY A 53 14.85 2.22 -7.66
C GLY A 53 14.17 1.27 -6.66
N GLY A 54 14.92 0.87 -5.64
CA GLY A 54 14.43 0.02 -4.54
C GLY A 54 13.76 -1.27 -5.00
N VAL A 55 12.69 -1.66 -4.30
CA VAL A 55 11.87 -2.83 -4.63
C VAL A 55 11.24 -2.73 -6.04
N ASP A 56 10.86 -1.53 -6.47
CA ASP A 56 10.23 -1.26 -7.76
C ASP A 56 11.15 -1.71 -8.91
N ALA A 57 12.44 -1.40 -8.84
CA ALA A 57 13.44 -1.85 -9.81
C ALA A 57 13.62 -3.38 -9.80
N VAL A 58 13.60 -3.99 -8.61
CA VAL A 58 13.73 -5.44 -8.44
C VAL A 58 12.53 -6.16 -9.07
N VAL A 59 11.31 -5.67 -8.81
CA VAL A 59 10.07 -6.18 -9.41
C VAL A 59 10.09 -6.00 -10.92
N LYS A 60 10.51 -4.84 -11.43
CA LYS A 60 10.64 -4.61 -12.89
C LYS A 60 11.65 -5.56 -13.53
N ARG A 61 12.78 -5.83 -12.88
CA ARG A 61 13.79 -6.77 -13.38
C ARG A 61 13.26 -8.20 -13.41
N TYR A 62 12.46 -8.59 -12.43
CA TYR A 62 11.86 -9.92 -12.34
C TYR A 62 10.72 -10.13 -13.36
N LEU A 63 9.76 -9.21 -13.43
CA LEU A 63 8.59 -9.30 -14.32
C LEU A 63 8.84 -8.83 -15.76
N GLY A 64 10.00 -8.22 -16.01
CA GLY A 64 10.38 -7.62 -17.29
C GLY A 64 9.86 -6.20 -17.47
N ALA A 65 10.54 -5.43 -18.34
CA ALA A 65 10.29 -3.99 -18.54
C ALA A 65 8.84 -3.63 -18.95
N GLY A 66 8.10 -4.58 -19.53
CA GLY A 66 6.69 -4.41 -19.89
C GLY A 66 5.78 -4.09 -18.71
N ILE A 67 6.14 -4.47 -17.48
CA ILE A 67 5.32 -4.18 -16.30
C ILE A 67 5.18 -2.68 -16.05
N GLN A 68 6.28 -1.92 -16.19
CA GLN A 68 6.27 -0.46 -16.04
C GLN A 68 5.37 0.19 -17.08
N VAL A 69 5.38 -0.31 -18.32
CA VAL A 69 4.53 0.21 -19.40
C VAL A 69 3.05 0.01 -19.07
N ARG A 70 2.67 -1.14 -18.47
CA ARG A 70 1.28 -1.40 -18.04
C ARG A 70 0.89 -0.51 -16.87
N VAL A 71 1.76 -0.34 -15.87
CA VAL A 71 1.54 0.57 -14.75
C VAL A 71 1.33 2.00 -15.25
N GLN A 72 2.24 2.51 -16.09
CA GLN A 72 2.16 3.86 -16.64
C GLN A 72 0.94 4.08 -17.53
N ARG A 73 0.54 3.05 -18.30
CA ARG A 73 -0.72 3.08 -19.05
C ARG A 73 -1.91 3.20 -18.12
N ALA A 74 -2.01 2.36 -17.08
CA ALA A 74 -3.09 2.43 -16.11
C ALA A 74 -3.15 3.79 -15.38
N ILE A 75 -1.99 4.38 -15.06
CA ILE A 75 -1.91 5.72 -14.47
C ILE A 75 -2.41 6.79 -15.44
N ARG A 76 -2.02 6.72 -16.72
CA ARG A 76 -2.50 7.65 -17.76
C ARG A 76 -4.01 7.56 -17.92
N ASP A 77 -4.52 6.34 -18.07
CA ASP A 77 -5.92 6.11 -18.44
C ASP A 77 -6.87 6.44 -17.28
N ARG A 78 -6.43 6.26 -16.02
CA ARG A 78 -7.27 6.47 -14.83
C ARG A 78 -7.03 7.78 -14.07
N PHE A 79 -5.84 8.35 -14.18
CA PHE A 79 -5.40 9.49 -13.37
C PHE A 79 -4.74 10.60 -14.20
N GLY A 80 -4.93 10.61 -15.52
CA GLY A 80 -4.39 11.67 -16.39
C GLY A 80 -2.86 11.74 -16.39
N GLY A 81 -2.18 10.65 -16.03
CA GLY A 81 -0.72 10.53 -16.10
C GLY A 81 0.03 10.83 -14.80
N ARG A 82 -0.67 11.18 -13.71
CA ARG A 82 -0.07 11.30 -12.37
C ARG A 82 -0.93 10.60 -11.33
N LEU A 83 -0.38 9.57 -10.71
CA LEU A 83 -1.02 8.81 -9.63
C LEU A 83 -0.90 9.60 -8.31
N PRO A 84 -2.01 10.08 -7.72
CA PRO A 84 -1.96 10.80 -6.45
C PRO A 84 -1.65 9.84 -5.29
N VAL A 85 -0.97 10.34 -4.26
CA VAL A 85 -0.79 9.61 -2.99
C VAL A 85 -2.16 9.22 -2.42
N GLY A 86 -2.32 8.01 -1.89
CA GLY A 86 -3.64 7.52 -1.47
C GLY A 86 -4.50 7.00 -2.62
N SER A 87 -3.91 6.76 -3.78
CA SER A 87 -4.51 6.00 -4.89
C SER A 87 -3.57 4.90 -5.35
N ALA A 88 -4.11 3.92 -6.07
CA ALA A 88 -3.33 2.82 -6.59
C ALA A 88 -3.82 2.35 -7.95
N VAL A 89 -2.94 1.70 -8.70
CA VAL A 89 -3.28 0.96 -9.92
C VAL A 89 -2.99 -0.52 -9.70
N CYS A 90 -3.95 -1.37 -10.07
CA CYS A 90 -3.78 -2.83 -10.09
C CYS A 90 -3.72 -3.27 -11.55
N VAL A 91 -2.64 -3.93 -11.95
CA VAL A 91 -2.42 -4.38 -13.34
C VAL A 91 -2.04 -5.86 -13.35
N PRO A 92 -2.40 -6.62 -14.42
CA PRO A 92 -1.86 -7.96 -14.61
C PRO A 92 -0.34 -7.93 -14.75
N SER A 93 0.34 -8.77 -13.98
CA SER A 93 1.81 -8.90 -14.00
C SER A 93 2.30 -9.58 -15.28
N GLY A 94 1.49 -10.47 -15.87
CA GLY A 94 1.90 -11.38 -16.95
C GLY A 94 2.68 -12.61 -16.48
N ALA A 95 2.83 -12.80 -15.16
CA ALA A 95 3.41 -13.98 -14.54
C ALA A 95 2.32 -14.81 -13.82
N GLU A 96 2.64 -16.05 -13.48
CA GLU A 96 1.79 -16.87 -12.62
C GLU A 96 1.83 -16.37 -11.17
N VAL A 97 3.02 -16.00 -10.69
CA VAL A 97 3.25 -15.44 -9.36
C VAL A 97 4.12 -14.18 -9.46
N PRO A 98 3.63 -13.02 -8.98
CA PRO A 98 2.24 -12.74 -8.64
C PRO A 98 1.39 -12.66 -9.91
N ARG A 99 0.07 -12.80 -9.83
CA ARG A 99 -0.84 -12.55 -10.97
C ARG A 99 -1.07 -11.05 -11.22
N TYR A 100 -1.02 -10.26 -10.16
CA TYR A 100 -1.24 -8.82 -10.19
C TYR A 100 -0.08 -8.06 -9.55
N LEU A 101 0.21 -6.89 -10.10
CA LEU A 101 1.03 -5.88 -9.44
C LEU A 101 0.13 -4.70 -9.07
N ILE A 102 0.20 -4.29 -7.81
CA ILE A 102 -0.46 -3.11 -7.28
C ILE A 102 0.61 -2.04 -7.05
N SER A 103 0.53 -0.93 -7.78
CA SER A 103 1.44 0.20 -7.60
C SER A 103 0.72 1.34 -6.89
N THR A 104 1.34 1.83 -5.81
CA THR A 104 0.81 2.90 -4.95
C THR A 104 1.91 3.92 -4.67
N PRO A 105 1.69 5.23 -4.82
CA PRO A 105 2.75 6.20 -4.63
C PRO A 105 2.86 6.60 -3.16
N THR A 106 4.07 6.50 -2.61
CA THR A 106 4.41 6.99 -1.26
C THR A 106 4.96 8.41 -1.28
N MET A 107 5.26 8.94 -2.46
CA MET A 107 5.87 10.25 -2.67
C MET A 107 5.47 10.82 -4.04
N ARG A 108 5.49 12.15 -4.18
CA ARG A 108 5.21 12.80 -5.47
C ARG A 108 6.41 12.64 -6.41
N GLN A 109 7.59 12.98 -5.93
CA GLN A 109 8.84 12.80 -6.64
C GLN A 109 9.71 11.77 -5.94
N SER A 110 10.52 11.04 -6.71
CA SER A 110 11.47 10.07 -6.15
C SER A 110 12.41 10.76 -5.16
N SER A 111 12.68 10.11 -4.03
CA SER A 111 13.57 10.59 -2.97
C SER A 111 13.06 11.83 -2.21
N GLN A 112 11.76 12.11 -2.25
CA GLN A 112 11.14 13.08 -1.36
C GLN A 112 11.11 12.53 0.07
N ASP A 113 11.54 13.34 1.04
CA ASP A 113 11.34 13.05 2.46
C ASP A 113 9.85 13.10 2.79
N VAL A 114 9.35 11.99 3.36
CA VAL A 114 7.94 11.80 3.72
C VAL A 114 7.78 11.33 5.16
N SER A 115 8.85 11.44 5.96
CA SER A 115 8.92 11.00 7.36
C SER A 115 7.85 11.67 8.25
N ASP A 116 7.51 12.91 7.96
CA ASP A 116 6.49 13.71 8.67
C ASP A 116 5.13 13.71 7.96
N THR A 117 4.82 12.68 7.15
CA THR A 117 3.57 12.66 6.36
C THR A 117 2.75 11.37 6.54
N MET A 118 1.46 11.44 6.24
CA MET A 118 0.54 10.29 6.21
C MET A 118 0.65 9.44 4.93
N ASN A 119 1.64 9.72 4.08
CA ASN A 119 1.72 9.11 2.76
C ASN A 119 1.84 7.59 2.82
N VAL A 120 2.53 7.05 3.83
CA VAL A 120 2.66 5.59 4.01
C VAL A 120 1.32 4.95 4.34
N ALA A 121 0.53 5.53 5.25
CA ALA A 121 -0.78 4.98 5.60
C ALA A 121 -1.76 5.09 4.42
N LEU A 122 -1.78 6.23 3.74
CA LEU A 122 -2.56 6.45 2.53
C LEU A 122 -2.19 5.44 1.43
N ALA A 123 -0.89 5.25 1.19
CA ALA A 123 -0.41 4.31 0.19
C ALA A 123 -0.78 2.86 0.55
N CYS A 124 -0.69 2.49 1.83
CA CYS A 124 -1.09 1.19 2.37
C CYS A 124 -2.59 0.94 2.17
N ALA A 125 -3.42 1.86 2.62
CA ALA A 125 -4.87 1.76 2.48
C ALA A 125 -5.29 1.72 1.00
N ALA A 126 -4.64 2.51 0.14
CA ALA A 126 -4.91 2.52 -1.30
C ALA A 126 -4.54 1.19 -1.97
N ALA A 127 -3.45 0.55 -1.55
CA ALA A 127 -3.05 -0.75 -2.07
C ALA A 127 -4.09 -1.82 -1.73
N PHE A 128 -4.56 -1.85 -0.49
CA PHE A 128 -5.62 -2.77 -0.12
C PHE A 128 -6.95 -2.44 -0.81
N GLN A 129 -7.34 -1.15 -0.89
CA GLN A 129 -8.53 -0.73 -1.63
C GLN A 129 -8.46 -1.16 -3.11
N ALA A 130 -7.28 -1.19 -3.73
CA ALA A 130 -7.12 -1.76 -5.07
C ALA A 130 -7.49 -3.24 -5.13
N VAL A 131 -7.20 -4.02 -4.08
CA VAL A 131 -7.63 -5.42 -3.97
C VAL A 131 -9.16 -5.52 -3.89
N HIS A 132 -9.83 -4.67 -3.10
CA HIS A 132 -11.30 -4.64 -3.07
C HIS A 132 -11.88 -4.32 -4.45
N LEU A 133 -11.39 -3.28 -5.12
CA LEU A 133 -11.87 -2.91 -6.46
C LEU A 133 -11.65 -4.04 -7.47
N GLN A 134 -10.49 -4.70 -7.43
CA GLN A 134 -10.17 -5.82 -8.29
C GLN A 134 -11.08 -7.03 -8.02
N ASN A 135 -11.35 -7.34 -6.75
CA ASN A 135 -12.23 -8.44 -6.37
C ASN A 135 -13.72 -8.12 -6.61
N ARG A 136 -14.14 -6.84 -6.62
CA ARG A 136 -15.48 -6.46 -7.08
C ARG A 136 -15.65 -6.72 -8.57
N ALA A 137 -14.63 -6.41 -9.38
CA ALA A 137 -14.66 -6.64 -10.82
C ALA A 137 -14.48 -8.12 -11.19
N LYS A 138 -13.63 -8.85 -10.46
CA LYS A 138 -13.37 -10.27 -10.64
C LYS A 138 -13.28 -10.98 -9.28
N PRO A 139 -14.42 -11.48 -8.76
CA PRO A 139 -14.48 -12.12 -7.45
C PRO A 139 -13.43 -13.20 -7.24
N GLY A 140 -12.74 -13.13 -6.10
CA GLY A 140 -11.72 -14.11 -5.69
C GLY A 140 -10.43 -14.08 -6.51
N SER A 141 -10.22 -13.07 -7.36
CA SER A 141 -9.00 -12.99 -8.18
C SER A 141 -7.72 -12.73 -7.37
N ILE A 142 -7.84 -12.00 -6.26
CA ILE A 142 -6.78 -11.79 -5.27
C ILE A 142 -7.25 -12.29 -3.91
N ARG A 143 -6.63 -13.37 -3.42
CA ARG A 143 -6.88 -13.98 -2.10
C ARG A 143 -5.68 -13.84 -1.17
N SER A 144 -4.50 -13.56 -1.71
CA SER A 144 -3.27 -13.27 -0.98
C SER A 144 -2.57 -12.02 -1.55
N VAL A 145 -2.03 -11.19 -0.66
CA VAL A 145 -1.26 -9.99 -1.04
C VAL A 145 0.02 -9.89 -0.22
N ALA A 146 1.11 -9.52 -0.88
CA ALA A 146 2.40 -9.28 -0.22
C ALA A 146 2.81 -7.81 -0.36
N LEU A 147 3.29 -7.21 0.72
CA LEU A 147 3.75 -5.81 0.78
C LEU A 147 5.12 -5.71 1.43
N VAL A 148 5.89 -4.70 1.03
CA VAL A 148 7.18 -4.35 1.66
C VAL A 148 7.08 -3.11 2.53
N GLY A 149 8.17 -2.75 3.23
CA GLY A 149 8.32 -1.51 3.97
C GLY A 149 8.14 -0.29 3.07
N MET A 150 7.01 0.39 3.21
CA MET A 150 6.70 1.56 2.41
C MET A 150 7.39 2.80 2.98
N GLY A 151 8.21 3.49 2.17
CA GLY A 151 8.89 4.73 2.56
C GLY A 151 10.14 4.57 3.44
N ALA A 152 10.43 3.37 3.93
CA ALA A 152 11.53 3.12 4.87
C ALA A 152 12.95 3.28 4.28
N GLN A 153 13.10 3.16 2.95
CA GLN A 153 14.41 3.27 2.29
C GLN A 153 14.62 4.65 1.68
N THR A 154 13.84 5.00 0.65
CA THR A 154 14.03 6.24 -0.11
C THR A 154 13.30 7.45 0.48
N GLY A 155 12.31 7.22 1.35
CA GLY A 155 11.50 8.27 1.96
C GLY A 155 11.95 8.67 3.37
N GLN A 156 13.07 8.09 3.86
CA GLN A 156 13.66 8.34 5.18
C GLN A 156 12.71 8.11 6.37
N VAL A 157 11.62 7.38 6.17
CA VAL A 157 10.65 7.09 7.24
C VAL A 157 11.28 6.12 8.23
N PRO A 158 11.40 6.46 9.53
CA PRO A 158 11.92 5.53 10.52
C PRO A 158 11.11 4.22 10.54
N ALA A 159 11.78 3.07 10.72
CA ALA A 159 11.14 1.76 10.65
C ALA A 159 9.88 1.63 11.54
N LYS A 160 9.95 2.19 12.76
CA LYS A 160 8.82 2.23 13.70
C LYS A 160 7.63 3.04 13.16
N VAL A 161 7.91 4.20 12.56
CA VAL A 161 6.88 5.07 11.98
C VAL A 161 6.25 4.37 10.76
N CYS A 162 7.07 3.80 9.89
CA CYS A 162 6.62 3.00 8.75
C CYS A 162 5.66 1.89 9.21
N ALA A 163 6.05 1.11 10.21
CA ALA A 163 5.23 0.02 10.75
C ALA A 163 3.89 0.50 11.31
N ASN A 164 3.87 1.58 12.08
CA ASN A 164 2.65 2.16 12.65
C ASN A 164 1.71 2.70 11.57
N LEU A 165 2.24 3.37 10.55
CA LEU A 165 1.46 3.91 9.44
C LEU A 165 0.89 2.79 8.56
N MET A 166 1.66 1.72 8.34
CA MET A 166 1.16 0.52 7.65
C MET A 166 0.05 -0.17 8.44
N TRP A 167 0.18 -0.27 9.77
CA TRP A 167 -0.89 -0.79 10.62
C TRP A 167 -2.16 0.07 10.57
N THR A 168 -1.98 1.40 10.55
CA THR A 168 -3.08 2.36 10.39
C THR A 168 -3.81 2.16 9.06
N GLY A 169 -3.06 2.03 7.95
CA GLY A 169 -3.65 1.75 6.65
C GLY A 169 -4.31 0.38 6.54
N TYR A 170 -3.74 -0.65 7.18
CA TYR A 170 -4.33 -2.00 7.25
C TYR A 170 -5.67 -2.00 7.97
N THR A 171 -5.75 -1.40 9.17
CA THR A 171 -6.99 -1.40 9.97
C THR A 171 -8.11 -0.63 9.29
N LEU A 172 -7.80 0.53 8.69
CA LEU A 172 -8.76 1.30 7.91
C LEU A 172 -9.40 0.46 6.80
N PHE A 173 -8.58 -0.32 6.07
CA PHE A 173 -9.06 -1.19 5.02
C PHE A 173 -9.83 -2.41 5.54
N HIS A 174 -9.35 -3.04 6.61
CA HIS A 174 -9.98 -4.23 7.16
C HIS A 174 -11.40 -3.93 7.64
N ASP A 175 -11.60 -2.75 8.22
CA ASP A 175 -12.89 -2.36 8.77
C ASP A 175 -13.86 -1.83 7.70
N HIS A 176 -13.37 -1.20 6.63
CA HIS A 176 -14.18 -0.48 5.65
C HIS A 176 -13.69 -0.65 4.21
N GLY A 177 -14.65 -0.86 3.30
CA GLY A 177 -14.42 -0.76 1.86
C GLY A 177 -14.98 0.54 1.30
N PHE A 178 -14.19 1.29 0.54
CA PHE A 178 -14.62 2.55 -0.06
C PHE A 178 -15.22 2.35 -1.46
N ALA A 179 -16.00 3.30 -1.95
CA ALA A 179 -16.46 3.30 -3.35
C ALA A 179 -15.29 3.55 -4.31
N ASP A 180 -14.46 4.54 -4.00
CA ASP A 180 -13.31 4.98 -4.78
C ASP A 180 -12.15 5.47 -3.87
N TYR A 181 -11.10 6.01 -4.49
CA TYR A 181 -9.94 6.53 -3.76
C TYR A 181 -10.16 7.94 -3.19
N ASP A 182 -11.13 8.70 -3.70
CA ASP A 182 -11.43 10.04 -3.18
C ASP A 182 -12.14 9.94 -1.84
N GLU A 183 -13.07 8.99 -1.70
CA GLU A 183 -13.72 8.69 -0.42
C GLU A 183 -12.73 8.16 0.61
N LEU A 184 -11.81 7.28 0.20
CA LEU A 184 -10.71 6.82 1.06
C LEU A 184 -9.87 8.00 1.55
N ARG A 185 -9.42 8.86 0.64
CA ARG A 185 -8.61 10.03 0.98
C ARG A 185 -9.37 10.96 1.92
N ALA A 186 -10.64 11.26 1.64
CA ALA A 186 -11.46 12.10 2.50
C ALA A 186 -11.57 11.54 3.93
N ALA A 187 -11.75 10.22 4.07
CA ALA A 187 -11.84 9.58 5.39
C ALA A 187 -10.55 9.68 6.20
N VAL A 188 -9.39 9.51 5.56
CA VAL A 188 -8.08 9.68 6.21
C VAL A 188 -7.82 11.15 6.55
N LEU A 189 -8.09 12.05 5.60
CA LEU A 189 -7.85 13.49 5.76
C LEU A 189 -8.72 14.10 6.86
N ALA A 190 -9.95 13.61 7.04
CA ALA A 190 -10.86 14.09 8.09
C ALA A 190 -10.37 13.79 9.52
N GLN A 191 -9.37 12.92 9.68
CA GLN A 191 -8.79 12.55 10.96
C GLN A 191 -7.32 12.97 11.08
N LEU A 192 -6.84 13.79 10.14
CA LEU A 192 -5.45 14.26 10.13
C LEU A 192 -5.07 14.93 11.43
N ASP A 193 -5.90 15.81 11.98
CA ASP A 193 -5.57 16.57 13.20
C ASP A 193 -5.37 15.66 14.42
N ASP A 194 -6.20 14.62 14.56
CA ASP A 194 -6.07 13.61 15.63
C ASP A 194 -4.81 12.75 15.45
N ILE A 195 -4.44 12.48 14.19
CA ILE A 195 -3.28 11.66 13.85
C ILE A 195 -1.97 12.47 13.96
N GLU A 196 -1.97 13.73 13.54
CA GLU A 196 -0.87 14.69 13.72
C GLU A 196 -0.65 14.97 15.21
N GLY A 197 -1.73 15.13 15.98
CA GLY A 197 -1.70 15.27 17.44
C GLY A 197 -1.18 14.03 18.18
N ALA A 198 -1.41 12.82 17.64
CA ALA A 198 -0.87 11.57 18.19
C ALA A 198 0.64 11.36 17.87
N GLY A 199 1.14 12.04 16.82
CA GLY A 199 2.48 11.90 16.28
C GLY A 199 2.69 10.60 15.50
N SER A 200 3.52 10.66 14.44
CA SER A 200 3.85 9.52 13.57
C SER A 200 4.49 8.32 14.30
N ALA A 201 4.92 8.53 15.56
CA ALA A 201 5.51 7.54 16.45
C ALA A 201 4.51 6.57 17.12
N ARG A 202 3.19 6.81 17.00
CA ARG A 202 2.13 5.95 17.55
C ARG A 202 1.21 5.45 16.44
N ARG A 203 0.70 4.22 16.58
CA ARG A 203 -0.34 3.67 15.70
C ARG A 203 -1.69 4.31 16.05
N VAL A 204 -2.45 4.73 15.04
CA VAL A 204 -3.77 5.35 15.20
C VAL A 204 -4.78 4.54 14.41
N ARG A 205 -5.92 4.19 15.02
CA ARG A 205 -7.01 3.55 14.29
C ARG A 205 -7.94 4.64 13.75
N ILE A 206 -8.14 4.66 12.44
CA ILE A 206 -9.00 5.63 11.77
C ILE A 206 -10.45 5.18 11.92
N ASN A 207 -11.27 5.97 12.61
CA ASN A 207 -12.69 5.73 12.81
C ASN A 207 -13.49 6.35 11.68
N VAL A 208 -13.92 5.55 10.70
CA VAL A 208 -14.82 6.02 9.65
C VAL A 208 -16.25 6.09 10.23
N PRO A 209 -16.91 7.26 10.28
CA PRO A 209 -18.29 7.34 10.74
C PRO A 209 -19.17 6.45 9.85
N GLN A 210 -19.95 5.55 10.47
CA GLN A 210 -20.96 4.78 9.74
C GLN A 210 -21.92 5.77 9.09
N ARG A 211 -21.99 5.79 7.74
CA ARG A 211 -23.09 6.50 7.06
C ARG A 211 -24.40 5.89 7.60
N PRO A 212 -25.38 6.70 8.03
CA PRO A 212 -26.68 6.15 8.40
C PRO A 212 -27.19 5.33 7.22
N SER A 213 -27.50 4.07 7.48
CA SER A 213 -28.12 3.21 6.47
C SER A 213 -29.43 3.87 6.07
N PHE A 214 -29.51 4.43 4.86
CA PHE A 214 -30.81 4.66 4.25
C PHE A 214 -31.42 3.28 4.02
N ARG A 215 -32.29 2.87 4.93
CA ARG A 215 -33.21 1.75 4.67
C ARG A 215 -34.26 2.24 3.66
N PRO A 216 -34.63 1.42 2.67
CA PRO A 216 -35.70 1.76 1.73
C PRO A 216 -37.03 1.97 2.44
#